data_AF-A0A7C3PEP9-F1
#
_entry.id   AF-A0A7C3PEP9-F1
#
_cell.length_a   1.000
_cell.length_b   1.000
_cell.length_c   1.000
_cell.angle_alpha   90.00
_cell.angle_beta   90.00
_cell.angle_gamma   90.00
#
_symmetry.space_group_name_H-M   'P 1'
#
loop_
_entity.id
_entity.type
_entity.pdbx_description
1 polymer ?
#
loop_
_entity_poly.entity_id
_entity_poly.type
_entity_poly.pdbx_seq_one_letter_code
_entity_poly.pdbx_strand_id
1 'polypeptide(L)'
;MRKRLITAVVLGVSCVTANPWNFAIAQTAQASCPTLKQATPSPQKTQAITSKVNKQFKATGVNGAYNLVMMGRYGMAGWYNKSAGTITPMAIMVDGNRVQAHMLNPYSVNRLLKLGYPRRTAECLQQLFNEAGI
;
A
#
# COMPACT_ATOMS: atom_id res chain seq x y z
N MET A 1 -72.96 -13.22 12.89
CA MET A 1 -72.13 -12.23 13.62
C MET A 1 -70.65 -12.51 13.36
N ARG A 2 -69.98 -11.74 12.50
CA ARG A 2 -68.50 -11.66 12.49
C ARG A 2 -68.08 -10.23 12.18
N LYS A 3 -67.23 -9.72 13.07
CA LYS A 3 -66.81 -8.32 13.24
C LYS A 3 -65.95 -7.85 12.07
N ARG A 4 -66.22 -6.63 11.61
CA ARG A 4 -65.30 -5.82 10.80
C ARG A 4 -64.21 -5.25 11.71
N LEU A 5 -62.95 -5.31 11.28
CA LEU A 5 -61.94 -4.36 11.73
C LEU A 5 -61.07 -3.99 10.52
N ILE A 6 -61.21 -2.74 10.10
CA ILE A 6 -60.36 -2.05 9.15
C ILE A 6 -59.28 -1.39 10.01
N THR A 7 -58.01 -1.60 9.72
CA THR A 7 -56.91 -0.88 10.38
C THR A 7 -55.95 -0.37 9.32
N ALA A 8 -55.58 0.89 9.53
CA ALA A 8 -55.13 1.84 8.54
C ALA A 8 -53.72 1.58 8.02
N VAL A 9 -53.55 1.90 6.74
CA VAL A 9 -52.27 2.06 6.05
C VAL A 9 -51.62 3.35 6.55
N VAL A 10 -50.43 3.25 7.14
CA VAL A 10 -49.55 4.40 7.41
C VAL A 10 -48.28 4.26 6.59
N LEU A 11 -48.05 5.28 5.79
CA LEU A 11 -46.92 5.50 4.90
C LEU A 11 -45.61 5.63 5.69
N GLY A 12 -44.59 4.91 5.24
CA GLY A 12 -43.20 5.14 5.61
C GLY A 12 -42.33 4.97 4.36
N VAL A 13 -42.16 6.05 3.60
CA VAL A 13 -41.16 6.12 2.52
C VAL A 13 -39.79 6.24 3.19
N SER A 14 -39.11 5.12 3.39
CA SER A 14 -37.69 5.14 3.72
C SER A 14 -36.91 5.37 2.42
N CYS A 15 -36.49 6.61 2.19
CA CYS A 15 -35.39 6.90 1.29
C CYS A 15 -34.13 6.19 1.84
N VAL A 16 -33.85 4.99 1.34
CA VAL A 16 -32.51 4.41 1.41
C VAL A 16 -31.70 5.18 0.38
N THR A 17 -31.11 6.29 0.79
CA THR A 17 -30.03 6.91 0.03
C THR A 17 -28.87 5.93 0.04
N ALA A 18 -28.74 5.18 -1.05
CA ALA A 18 -27.53 4.47 -1.40
C ALA A 18 -26.41 5.52 -1.43
N ASN A 19 -25.57 5.54 -0.40
CA ASN A 19 -24.35 6.34 -0.42
C ASN A 19 -23.26 5.44 -1.04
N PRO A 20 -22.86 5.69 -2.29
CA PRO A 20 -21.87 4.85 -2.94
C PRO A 20 -20.49 5.19 -2.37
N TRP A 21 -19.78 4.16 -1.91
CA TRP A 21 -18.32 4.13 -2.02
C TRP A 21 -17.55 5.22 -1.25
N ASN A 22 -17.74 5.27 0.07
CA ASN A 22 -16.60 5.55 0.94
C ASN A 22 -16.10 4.24 1.52
N PHE A 23 -15.35 3.47 0.71
CA PHE A 23 -14.36 2.55 1.27
C PHE A 23 -13.18 3.39 1.79
N ALA A 24 -13.44 4.25 2.77
CA ALA A 24 -12.43 4.48 3.78
C ALA A 24 -12.36 3.12 4.49
N ILE A 25 -11.34 2.32 4.17
CA ILE A 25 -10.95 1.21 5.01
C ILE A 25 -10.56 1.89 6.33
N ALA A 26 -11.56 2.07 7.18
CA ALA A 26 -11.40 2.54 8.53
C ALA A 26 -10.42 1.55 9.14
N GLN A 27 -9.21 2.06 9.39
CA GLN A 27 -8.10 1.34 9.98
C GLN A 27 -8.67 0.52 11.13
N THR A 28 -8.78 -0.80 10.94
CA THR A 28 -8.81 -1.68 12.10
C THR A 28 -7.57 -1.30 12.87
N ALA A 29 -7.75 -0.79 14.09
CA ALA A 29 -6.67 -0.35 14.96
C ALA A 29 -5.71 -1.52 15.23
N GLN A 30 -4.81 -1.81 14.30
CA GLN A 30 -3.68 -2.68 14.48
C GLN A 30 -2.61 -1.79 15.11
N ALA A 31 -2.52 -1.84 16.44
CA ALA A 31 -1.48 -1.19 17.25
C ALA A 31 -0.06 -1.71 16.94
N SER A 32 0.28 -2.02 15.69
CA SER A 32 1.26 -3.04 15.35
C SER A 32 2.07 -2.76 14.07
N CYS A 33 1.66 -1.83 13.21
CA CYS A 33 2.47 -1.35 12.10
C CYS A 33 3.21 -0.06 12.52
N PRO A 34 4.49 0.11 12.15
CA PRO A 34 5.18 1.37 12.40
C PRO A 34 4.53 2.51 11.62
N THR A 35 4.73 3.74 12.07
CA THR A 35 4.33 4.94 11.31
C THR A 35 5.23 5.14 10.09
N LEU A 36 4.77 5.92 9.10
CA LEU A 36 5.58 6.29 7.94
C LEU A 36 6.95 6.86 8.33
N LYS A 37 7.00 7.74 9.34
CA LYS A 37 8.26 8.33 9.85
C LYS A 37 9.21 7.27 10.43
N GLN A 38 8.68 6.25 11.11
CA GLN A 38 9.49 5.16 11.68
C GLN A 38 9.97 4.16 10.62
N ALA A 39 9.15 3.94 9.58
CA ALA A 39 9.50 3.06 8.48
C ALA A 39 10.43 3.72 7.45
N THR A 40 10.49 5.06 7.41
CA THR A 40 11.37 5.80 6.51
C THR A 40 12.82 5.69 7.00
N PRO A 41 13.74 5.09 6.24
CA PRO A 41 15.14 5.00 6.64
C PRO A 41 15.82 6.37 6.67
N SER A 42 16.96 6.45 7.37
CA SER A 42 17.78 7.67 7.33
C SER A 42 18.20 8.01 5.89
N PRO A 43 18.44 9.31 5.57
CA PRO A 43 18.82 9.73 4.22
C PRO A 43 20.00 8.95 3.63
N GLN A 44 21.03 8.67 4.44
CA GLN A 44 22.21 7.92 4.01
C GLN A 44 21.85 6.47 3.64
N LYS A 45 21.02 5.81 4.46
CA LYS A 45 20.58 4.44 4.20
C LYS A 45 19.67 4.38 2.98
N THR A 46 18.76 5.35 2.85
CA THR A 46 17.89 5.49 1.68
C THR A 46 18.72 5.64 0.41
N GLN A 47 19.70 6.55 0.38
CA GLN A 47 20.58 6.75 -0.77
C GLN A 47 21.37 5.48 -1.12
N ALA A 48 21.89 4.76 -0.13
CA ALA A 48 22.63 3.52 -0.37
C ALA A 48 21.74 2.42 -0.99
N ILE A 49 20.50 2.29 -0.53
CA ILE A 49 19.54 1.31 -1.06
C ILE A 49 19.08 1.73 -2.46
N THR A 50 18.62 2.97 -2.64
CA THR A 50 18.12 3.45 -3.93
C THR A 50 19.21 3.44 -5.00
N SER A 51 20.47 3.73 -4.66
CA SER A 51 21.59 3.62 -5.60
C SER A 51 21.77 2.19 -6.12
N LYS A 52 21.65 1.18 -5.24
CA LYS A 52 21.72 -0.24 -5.64
C LYS A 52 20.53 -0.66 -6.49
N VAL A 53 19.32 -0.22 -6.13
CA VAL A 53 18.11 -0.47 -6.93
C VAL A 53 18.24 0.18 -8.32
N ASN A 54 18.64 1.44 -8.38
CA ASN A 54 18.84 2.16 -9.63
C ASN A 54 19.88 1.47 -10.50
N LYS A 55 20.99 0.99 -9.92
CA LYS A 55 21.97 0.17 -10.63
C LYS A 55 21.37 -1.13 -11.17
N GLN A 56 20.57 -1.84 -10.37
CA GLN A 56 19.92 -3.09 -10.77
C GLN A 56 19.03 -2.90 -12.01
N PHE A 57 18.28 -1.80 -12.05
CA PHE A 57 17.37 -1.48 -13.16
C PHE A 57 18.01 -0.55 -14.21
N LYS A 58 19.33 -0.32 -14.13
CA LYS A 58 20.09 0.57 -15.04
C LYS A 58 19.42 1.94 -15.21
N ALA A 59 18.89 2.51 -14.13
CA ALA A 59 18.28 3.84 -14.15
C ALA A 59 19.32 4.90 -14.52
N THR A 60 18.91 5.82 -15.39
CA THR A 60 19.71 6.97 -15.82
C THR A 60 18.88 8.24 -15.76
N GLY A 61 19.53 9.35 -15.38
CA GLY A 61 18.90 10.67 -15.31
C GLY A 61 17.84 10.75 -14.21
N VAL A 62 16.59 10.87 -14.64
CA VAL A 62 15.41 11.21 -13.83
C VAL A 62 14.50 10.00 -13.58
N ASN A 63 14.94 8.81 -13.98
CA ASN A 63 14.30 7.55 -13.65
C ASN A 63 14.92 6.98 -12.38
N GLY A 64 14.12 6.37 -11.49
CA GLY A 64 14.68 5.70 -10.31
C GLY A 64 13.70 5.40 -9.18
N ALA A 65 14.24 4.74 -8.16
CA ALA A 65 13.54 4.41 -6.93
C ALA A 65 13.43 5.62 -5.99
N TYR A 66 12.24 5.83 -5.42
CA TYR A 66 11.95 6.91 -4.47
C TYR A 66 10.86 6.48 -3.45
N ASN A 67 10.62 7.31 -2.42
CA ASN A 67 9.69 7.03 -1.31
C ASN A 67 9.91 5.64 -0.69
N LEU A 68 11.17 5.35 -0.35
CA LEU A 68 11.55 4.09 0.28
C LEU A 68 10.99 3.99 1.70
N VAL A 69 10.23 2.94 1.95
CA VAL A 69 9.80 2.53 3.29
C VAL A 69 10.34 1.14 3.61
N MET A 70 10.76 0.92 4.85
CA MET A 70 11.41 -0.31 5.30
C MET A 70 10.82 -0.80 6.62
N MET A 71 10.71 -2.11 6.75
CA MET A 71 10.38 -2.84 7.97
C MET A 71 11.39 -3.98 8.14
N GLY A 72 12.38 -3.74 9.02
CA GLY A 72 13.53 -4.63 9.17
C GLY A 72 14.31 -4.74 7.85
N ARG A 73 14.33 -5.95 7.28
CA ARG A 73 15.04 -6.25 6.04
C ARG A 73 14.19 -6.13 4.77
N TYR A 74 12.89 -5.91 4.92
CA TYR A 74 11.92 -5.83 3.84
C TYR A 74 11.49 -4.39 3.62
N GLY A 75 11.17 -4.01 2.40
CA GLY A 75 10.72 -2.67 2.08
C GLY A 75 9.98 -2.58 0.77
N MET A 76 9.55 -1.35 0.50
CA MET A 76 8.87 -0.96 -0.72
C MET A 76 9.34 0.43 -1.17
N ALA A 77 9.32 0.66 -2.48
CA ALA A 77 9.60 1.96 -3.09
C ALA A 77 8.77 2.14 -4.36
N GLY A 78 8.58 3.38 -4.79
CA GLY A 78 8.09 3.69 -6.12
C GLY A 78 9.23 3.69 -7.13
N TRP A 79 9.04 3.08 -8.29
CA TRP A 79 9.90 3.28 -9.45
C TRP A 79 9.29 4.33 -10.36
N TYR A 80 9.92 5.50 -10.44
CA TYR A 80 9.49 6.52 -11.39
C TYR A 80 10.13 6.26 -12.76
N ASN A 81 9.28 6.10 -13.78
CA ASN A 81 9.67 6.11 -15.18
C ASN A 81 9.18 7.43 -15.81
N LYS A 82 10.08 8.39 -15.98
CA LYS A 82 9.77 9.70 -16.55
C LYS A 82 9.22 9.60 -17.98
N SER A 83 9.77 8.71 -18.81
CA SER A 83 9.33 8.57 -20.21
C SER A 83 7.87 8.14 -20.30
N ALA A 84 7.41 7.33 -19.35
CA ALA A 84 6.01 6.91 -19.26
C ALA A 84 5.17 7.85 -18.38
N GLY A 85 5.80 8.72 -17.58
CA GLY A 85 5.11 9.51 -16.55
C GLY A 85 4.46 8.64 -15.47
N THR A 86 4.94 7.40 -15.28
CA THR A 86 4.32 6.41 -14.39
C THR A 86 5.18 6.05 -13.21
N ILE A 87 4.51 5.60 -12.15
CA ILE A 87 5.12 5.09 -10.95
C ILE A 87 4.74 3.61 -10.84
N THR A 88 5.74 2.74 -10.78
CA THR A 88 5.52 1.30 -10.57
C THR A 88 5.94 0.93 -9.15
N PRO A 89 5.04 0.37 -8.31
CA PRO A 89 5.41 -0.11 -7.00
C PRO A 89 6.50 -1.19 -7.08
N MET A 90 7.42 -1.17 -6.13
CA MET A 90 8.52 -2.14 -6.04
C MET A 90 8.59 -2.77 -4.65
N ALA A 91 8.92 -4.05 -4.62
CA ALA A 91 9.41 -4.74 -3.43
C ALA A 91 10.92 -4.61 -3.35
N ILE A 92 11.46 -4.31 -2.16
CA ILE A 92 12.89 -4.25 -1.87
C ILE A 92 13.23 -5.19 -0.71
N MET A 93 14.24 -6.03 -0.89
CA MET A 93 14.81 -6.87 0.16
C MET A 93 16.29 -6.53 0.36
N VAL A 94 16.68 -6.35 1.62
CA VAL A 94 18.05 -6.02 2.01
C VAL A 94 18.62 -7.18 2.82
N ASP A 95 19.65 -7.85 2.31
CA ASP A 95 20.31 -8.95 2.99
C ASP A 95 21.79 -8.62 3.18
N GLY A 96 22.14 -8.10 4.35
CA GLY A 96 23.45 -7.49 4.61
C GLY A 96 23.77 -6.41 3.58
N ASN A 97 24.80 -6.65 2.77
CA ASN A 97 25.23 -5.73 1.70
C ASN A 97 24.49 -5.93 0.37
N ARG A 98 23.65 -6.95 0.24
CA ARG A 98 22.89 -7.22 -0.98
C ARG A 98 21.55 -6.50 -0.94
N VAL A 99 21.16 -5.90 -2.05
CA VAL A 99 19.83 -5.31 -2.24
C VAL A 99 19.24 -5.95 -3.48
N GLN A 100 18.03 -6.49 -3.32
CA GLN A 100 17.24 -7.05 -4.40
C GLN A 100 15.96 -6.25 -4.50
N ALA A 101 15.55 -5.92 -5.73
CA ALA A 101 14.30 -5.23 -5.95
C ALA A 101 13.48 -5.85 -7.08
N HIS A 102 12.17 -5.85 -6.94
CA HIS A 102 11.24 -6.47 -7.88
C HIS A 102 10.08 -5.51 -8.18
N MET A 103 9.80 -5.26 -9.46
CA MET A 103 8.60 -4.52 -9.87
C MET A 103 7.35 -5.32 -9.50
N LEU A 104 6.37 -4.66 -8.91
CA LEU A 104 5.09 -5.23 -8.52
C LEU A 104 4.04 -4.80 -9.53
N ASN A 105 3.88 -5.60 -10.59
CA ASN A 105 2.83 -5.40 -11.59
C ASN A 105 2.05 -6.72 -11.80
N PRO A 106 0.80 -6.84 -11.31
CA PRO A 106 0.08 -5.87 -10.48
C PRO A 106 0.60 -5.83 -9.03
N TYR A 107 0.36 -4.71 -8.36
CA TYR A 107 0.67 -4.54 -6.94
C TYR A 107 -0.37 -5.23 -6.05
N SER A 108 0.09 -6.10 -5.14
CA SER A 108 -0.76 -6.73 -4.12
C SER A 108 0.06 -7.34 -2.98
N VAL A 109 -0.56 -7.50 -1.80
CA VAL A 109 0.02 -8.26 -0.67
C VAL A 109 0.38 -9.68 -1.10
N ASN A 110 -0.47 -10.35 -1.87
CA ASN A 110 -0.19 -11.70 -2.37
C ASN A 110 1.10 -11.78 -3.19
N ARG A 111 1.44 -10.73 -3.95
CA ARG A 111 2.71 -10.65 -4.67
C ARG A 111 3.89 -10.56 -3.71
N LEU A 112 3.78 -9.76 -2.65
CA LEU A 112 4.81 -9.65 -1.60
C LEU A 112 5.00 -10.98 -0.86
N LEU A 113 3.91 -11.68 -0.52
CA LEU A 113 3.96 -13.01 0.10
C LEU A 113 4.71 -14.02 -0.78
N LYS A 114 4.45 -14.02 -2.10
CA LYS A 114 5.17 -14.87 -3.06
C LYS A 114 6.66 -14.56 -3.17
N LEU A 115 7.07 -13.34 -2.84
CA LEU A 115 8.48 -12.92 -2.76
C LEU A 115 9.11 -13.26 -1.39
N GLY A 116 8.38 -13.90 -0.47
CA GLY A 116 8.89 -14.33 0.83
C GLY A 116 8.78 -13.27 1.93
N TYR A 117 7.92 -12.26 1.76
CA TYR A 117 7.62 -11.30 2.82
C TYR A 117 6.72 -11.97 3.87
N PRO A 118 7.02 -11.83 5.17
CA PRO A 118 6.09 -12.22 6.21
C PRO A 118 4.76 -11.48 6.04
N ARG A 119 3.63 -12.15 6.29
CA ARG A 119 2.30 -11.58 6.05
C ARG A 119 2.09 -10.22 6.70
N ARG A 120 2.37 -10.12 8.00
CA ARG A 120 2.27 -8.86 8.74
C ARG A 120 3.15 -7.76 8.13
N THR A 121 4.36 -8.09 7.70
CA THR A 121 5.26 -7.13 7.04
C THR A 121 4.70 -6.67 5.69
N ALA A 122 4.13 -7.58 4.90
CA ALA A 122 3.52 -7.24 3.62
C ALA A 122 2.30 -6.33 3.78
N GLU A 123 1.43 -6.61 4.76
CA GLU A 123 0.26 -5.80 5.08
C GLU A 123 0.65 -4.41 5.59
N CYS A 124 1.59 -4.33 6.54
CA CYS A 124 2.07 -3.04 7.04
C CYS A 124 2.80 -2.22 5.97
N LEU A 125 3.65 -2.85 5.14
CA LEU A 125 4.28 -2.16 4.03
C LEU A 125 3.26 -1.67 3.02
N GLN A 126 2.17 -2.41 2.79
CA GLN A 126 1.10 -1.91 1.94
C GLN A 126 0.44 -0.65 2.50
N GLN A 127 0.11 -0.66 3.80
CA GLN A 127 -0.44 0.51 4.46
C GLN A 127 0.51 1.71 4.35
N LEU A 128 1.78 1.52 4.69
CA LEU A 128 2.82 2.57 4.63
C LEU A 128 3.01 3.13 3.23
N PHE A 129 2.94 2.28 2.21
CA PHE A 129 3.12 2.68 0.83
C PHE A 129 1.94 3.54 0.34
N ASN A 130 0.71 3.16 0.71
CA ASN A 130 -0.48 3.97 0.47
C ASN A 130 -0.40 5.32 1.22
N GLU A 131 0.08 5.34 2.47
CA GLU A 131 0.30 6.56 3.26
C GLU A 131 1.36 7.49 2.63
N ALA A 132 2.36 6.92 1.95
CA ALA A 132 3.38 7.67 1.21
C ALA A 132 2.87 8.26 -0.11
N GLY A 133 1.60 8.04 -0.46
CA GLY A 133 0.96 8.57 -1.67
C GLY A 133 1.38 7.88 -2.96
N ILE A 134 1.77 6.60 -2.88
CA ILE A 134 2.07 5.76 -4.06
C ILE A 134 1.03 4.67 -4.24
#